data_AF-A0A9P5SG57-F1
#
_entry.id   AF-A0A9P5SG57-F1
#
_cell.length_a   1.000
_cell.length_b   1.000
_cell.length_c   1.000
_cell.angle_alpha   90.00
_cell.angle_beta   90.00
_cell.angle_gamma   90.00
#
_symmetry.space_group_name_H-M   'P 1'
#
loop_
_entity.id
_entity.type
_entity.pdbx_description
1 polymer ?
#
loop_
_entity_poly.entity_id
_entity_poly.type
_entity_poly.pdbx_seq_one_letter_code
_entity_poly.pdbx_strand_id
1 'polypeptide(L)' 'PGDLTFTIGGMDFGVPMKNLVREPVKGLDGWCFSGVTSGASDFITLGLVFLHSNYVAFDRGNARVGIAPAI' A
#
# COMPACT_ATOMS: atom_id res chain seq x y z
N PRO A 1 -15.19 -5.87 -5.52
CA PRO A 1 -15.03 -4.44 -5.89
C PRO A 1 -14.57 -3.64 -4.67
N GLY A 2 -13.33 -3.14 -4.65
CA GLY A 2 -12.87 -2.29 -3.55
C GLY A 2 -11.38 -2.28 -3.25
N ASP A 3 -10.57 -3.20 -3.77
CA ASP A 3 -9.15 -3.24 -3.44
C ASP A 3 -8.33 -2.31 -4.34
N LEU A 4 -7.27 -1.72 -3.77
CA LEU A 4 -6.29 -0.94 -4.52
C LEU A 4 -5.25 -1.89 -5.10
N THR A 5 -5.11 -1.91 -6.42
CA THR A 5 -4.19 -2.81 -7.12
C THR A 5 -3.06 -2.02 -7.77
N PHE A 6 -1.83 -2.53 -7.64
CA PHE A 6 -0.64 -2.02 -8.31
C PHE A 6 -0.10 -3.06 -9.28
N THR A 7 0.08 -2.70 -10.55
CA THR A 7 0.76 -3.56 -11.53
C THR A 7 2.25 -3.22 -11.55
N ILE A 8 3.10 -4.16 -11.11
CA ILE A 8 4.56 -3.99 -11.01
C ILE A 8 5.21 -5.17 -11.73
N GLY A 9 6.05 -4.89 -12.74
CA GLY A 9 6.71 -5.95 -13.51
C GLY A 9 5.75 -6.88 -14.25
N GLY A 10 4.54 -6.40 -14.59
CA GLY A 10 3.49 -7.19 -15.26
C GLY A 10 2.64 -8.06 -14.33
N MET A 11 2.85 -7.97 -13.01
CA MET A 11 2.08 -8.71 -11.99
C MET A 11 1.28 -7.74 -11.13
N ASP A 12 0.10 -8.17 -10.70
CA ASP A 12 -0.80 -7.39 -9.85
C ASP A 12 -0.60 -7.69 -8.37
N PHE A 13 -0.45 -6.64 -7.58
CA PHE A 13 -0.31 -6.68 -6.13
C PHE A 13 -1.39 -5.85 -5.47
N GLY A 14 -2.22 -6.49 -4.65
CA GLY A 14 -3.38 -5.89 -4.02
C GLY A 14 -3.09 -5.32 -2.63
N VAL A 15 -3.81 -4.25 -2.29
CA VAL A 15 -3.98 -3.75 -0.92
C VAL A 15 -5.48 -3.79 -0.61
N PRO A 16 -5.91 -4.65 0.32
CA PRO A 16 -7.30 -4.72 0.72
C PRO A 16 -7.81 -3.38 1.23
N MET A 17 -9.04 -2.99 0.88
CA MET A 17 -9.62 -1.71 1.33
C MET A 17 -9.55 -1.52 2.86
N LYS A 18 -9.75 -2.60 3.63
CA LYS A 18 -9.64 -2.58 5.10
C LYS A 18 -8.26 -2.12 5.59
N ASN A 19 -7.19 -2.33 4.81
CA ASN A 19 -5.83 -1.92 5.14
C ASN A 19 -5.56 -0.46 4.76
N LEU A 20 -6.45 0.18 3.99
CA LEU A 20 -6.40 1.60 3.68
C LEU A 20 -7.16 2.45 4.71
N VAL A 21 -8.01 1.84 5.55
CA VAL A 21 -8.74 2.55 6.60
C VAL A 21 -7.82 2.74 7.81
N ARG A 22 -7.54 3.99 8.14
CA ARG A 22 -6.71 4.37 9.29
C ARG A 22 -7.57 4.71 10.51
N GLU A 23 -6.92 5.25 11.54
CA GLU A 23 -7.55 5.61 12.81
C GLU A 23 -8.78 6.55 12.63
N PRO A 24 -9.77 6.48 13.55
CA PRO A 24 -10.93 7.37 13.52
C PRO A 24 -10.55 8.84 13.61
N VAL A 25 -11.30 9.69 12.93
CA VAL A 25 -11.12 11.15 13.01
C VAL A 25 -11.77 11.67 14.29
N LYS A 26 -10.98 12.27 15.18
CA LYS A 26 -11.47 12.80 16.44
C LYS A 26 -12.53 13.88 16.21
N GLY A 27 -13.73 13.68 16.76
CA GLY A 27 -14.85 14.62 16.66
C GLY A 27 -15.74 14.46 15.43
N LEU A 28 -15.51 13.44 14.60
CA LEU A 28 -16.36 13.10 13.45
C LEU A 28 -16.75 11.62 13.50
N ASP A 29 -17.92 11.33 14.08
CA ASP A 29 -18.40 9.96 14.23
C ASP A 29 -18.61 9.27 12.87
N GLY A 30 -18.10 8.05 12.75
CA GLY A 30 -18.14 7.27 11.51
C GLY A 30 -17.09 7.64 10.47
N TRP A 31 -16.18 8.59 10.75
CA TRP A 31 -15.09 8.96 9.85
C TRP A 31 -13.76 8.35 10.27
N CYS A 32 -12.99 7.89 9.29
CA CYS A 32 -11.62 7.40 9.44
C CYS A 32 -10.69 8.11 8.45
N PHE A 33 -9.40 8.22 8.79
CA PHE A 33 -8.41 8.69 7.83
C PHE A 33 -8.17 7.67 6.70
N SER A 34 -7.79 8.17 5.53
CA SER A 34 -7.34 7.32 4.41
C SER A 34 -5.83 7.04 4.55
N GLY A 35 -5.43 5.82 4.19
CA GLY A 35 -4.03 5.43 4.01
C GLY A 35 -3.42 5.94 2.70
N VAL A 36 -4.24 6.50 1.81
CA VAL A 36 -3.81 7.19 0.58
C VAL A 36 -3.85 8.70 0.81
N THR A 37 -2.74 9.37 0.53
CA THR A 37 -2.60 10.83 0.62
C THR A 37 -2.05 11.39 -0.69
N SER A 38 -2.28 12.67 -0.95
CA SER A 38 -1.64 13.38 -2.05
C SER A 38 -0.13 13.46 -1.85
N GLY A 39 0.61 13.37 -2.96
CA GLY A 39 2.04 13.64 -3.05
C GLY A 39 2.31 14.81 -4.00
N ALA A 40 3.50 15.42 -3.90
CA ALA A 40 3.90 16.56 -4.74
C ALA A 40 4.70 16.14 -6.00
N SER A 41 4.79 14.85 -6.28
CA SER A 41 5.71 14.25 -7.25
C SER A 41 5.01 13.38 -8.28
N ASP A 42 5.71 13.10 -9.38
CA ASP A 42 5.34 12.18 -10.46
C ASP A 42 5.58 10.69 -10.12
N PHE A 43 5.89 10.39 -8.86
CA PHE A 43 6.05 9.02 -8.33
C PHE A 43 5.12 8.77 -7.14
N ILE A 44 4.84 7.49 -6.91
CA ILE A 44 4.03 7.00 -5.78
C ILE A 44 4.96 6.39 -4.72
N THR A 45 4.73 6.73 -3.46
CA THR A 45 5.42 6.06 -2.33
C THR A 45 4.57 4.90 -1.82
N LEU A 46 5.10 3.69 -1.87
CA LEU A 46 4.45 2.48 -1.34
C LEU A 46 4.90 2.25 0.11
N GLY A 47 4.12 2.80 1.04
CA GLY A 47 4.41 2.75 2.47
C GLY A 47 3.81 1.54 3.19
N LEU A 48 3.59 1.71 4.50
CA LEU A 48 3.16 0.66 5.42
C LEU A 48 1.95 -0.15 4.93
N VAL A 49 0.95 0.49 4.33
CA VAL A 49 -0.27 -0.21 3.84
C VAL A 49 0.03 -1.25 2.75
N PHE A 50 1.01 -0.96 1.88
CA PHE A 50 1.46 -1.88 0.84
C PHE A 50 2.32 -3.00 1.45
N LEU A 51 3.27 -2.63 2.31
CA LEU A 51 4.19 -3.58 2.98
C LEU A 51 3.47 -4.51 3.97
N HIS A 52 2.33 -4.10 4.51
CA HIS A 52 1.48 -4.95 5.34
C HIS A 52 0.71 -5.99 4.53
N SER A 53 0.38 -5.66 3.27
CA SER A 53 -0.41 -6.54 2.38
C SER A 53 0.47 -7.42 1.49
N ASN A 54 1.75 -7.10 1.37
CA ASN A 54 2.70 -7.77 0.48
C ASN A 54 4.05 -7.91 1.18
N TYR A 55 4.64 -9.10 1.10
CA TYR A 55 6.02 -9.31 1.52
C TYR A 55 6.98 -8.67 0.50
N VAL A 56 7.92 -7.86 1.00
CA VAL A 56 8.90 -7.14 0.17
C VAL A 56 10.32 -7.48 0.61
N ALA A 57 11.10 -8.01 -0.32
CA ALA A 57 12.52 -8.32 -0.12
C ALA A 57 13.39 -7.30 -0.85
N PHE A 58 14.30 -6.67 -0.12
CA PHE A 58 15.28 -5.72 -0.66
C PHE A 58 16.61 -6.45 -0.89
N ASP A 59 16.91 -6.81 -2.14
CA ASP A 59 18.14 -7.49 -2.53
C ASP A 59 19.16 -6.45 -3.02
N ARG A 60 19.94 -5.92 -2.07
CA ARG A 60 21.00 -4.94 -2.35
C ARG A 60 22.10 -5.52 -3.23
N GLY A 61 22.42 -6.81 -3.11
CA GLY A 61 23.50 -7.46 -3.86
C GLY A 61 23.25 -7.47 -5.37
N ASN A 62 21.97 -7.54 -5.76
CA ASN A 62 21.54 -7.52 -7.16
C ASN A 62 20.76 -6.24 -7.55
N ALA A 63 20.78 -5.20 -6.71
CA ALA A 63 20.05 -3.94 -6.93
C ALA A 63 18.57 -4.10 -7.34
N ARG A 64 17.84 -5.00 -6.66
CA ARG A 64 16.45 -5.32 -7.00
C ARG A 64 15.54 -5.42 -5.78
N VAL A 65 14.25 -5.32 -6.04
CA VAL A 65 13.18 -5.56 -5.06
C VAL A 65 12.35 -6.76 -5.53
N GLY A 66 12.12 -7.71 -4.63
CA GLY A 66 11.18 -8.82 -4.83
C GLY A 66 9.89 -8.54 -4.06
N ILE A 67 8.74 -8.86 -4.67
CA ILE A 67 7.42 -8.67 -4.07
C ILE A 67 6.65 -9.98 -4.18
N ALA A 68 6.01 -10.39 -3.09
CA ALA A 68 5.09 -11.51 -3.06
C ALA A 68 3.84 -11.14 -2.24
N PRO A 69 2.66 -11.70 -2.51
CA PRO A 69 1.49 -11.54 -1.65
C PRO A 69 1.81 -11.95 -0.20
N ALA A 70 1.38 -11.17 0.79
CA ALA A 70 1.46 -11.59 2.19
C ALA A 70 0.37 -12.64 2.47
N ILE A 71 0.69 -13.61 3.34
CA ILE A 71 -0.22 -14.69 3.77
C ILE A 71 -1.13 -14.18 4.89
#